data_AF-A0A1V5AEH1-F1
#
_entry.id   AF-A0A1V5AEH1-F1
#
_cell.length_a   1.000
_cell.length_b   1.000
_cell.length_c   1.000
_cell.angle_alpha   90.00
_cell.angle_beta   90.00
_cell.angle_gamma   90.00
#
_symmetry.space_group_name_H-M   'P 1'
#
loop_
_entity.id
_entity.type
_entity.pdbx_description
1 polymer ?
#
loop_
_entity_poly.entity_id
_entity_poly.type
_entity_poly.pdbx_seq_one_letter_code
_entity_poly.pdbx_strand_id
1 'polypeptide(L)'
;MLCISKVSIYTSTSLSGVIMLFNKSTTTLPLTAVLLTLLFLSPASGITSNFGAESSTGAVNIAGKFSLAEAGSLTDQVSLGQGIASRNLLATGQGQSSVTDSISGRDSSGQSFSISKTASVDGELQTSSSAAATPAGGLLSQETDLSGDGGLFAIKSASPENKIAAAAVFSDDGFLSSTMSGAAQGRSALGGDAQVMGVSCFDQQKASILSSGDLGMSVSGLYLSGDGLQKFGLAAINEERSGRTSDTDSEIISGVYGYYDDPNAYVISGYRWPVDPKLQIYLKESSVPANLKTTAASTIATSANIWDSAAKENLFLDTGFVTTTTSGEALDYKNVHLWKYDTSDALGYSTTYYTRLKTLKVGTTLWKKAVDSDVVYNTRYGWTTIDGAAYLIRDKDGKVIPESSVLDLQTVATHELGHTLGLGDTYLHKLYKYDLAQIMGFYDAPQRSLGAGDTSGIRKIYGVP
;
A
#
# COMPACT_ATOMS: atom_id res chain seq x y z
N MET A 1 21.92 34.56 17.74
CA MET A 1 22.42 33.74 18.87
C MET A 1 21.89 32.33 18.62
N LEU A 2 22.75 31.40 18.23
CA LEU A 2 22.36 30.04 17.85
C LEU A 2 22.15 29.23 19.14
N CYS A 3 20.90 28.93 19.50
CA CYS A 3 20.62 28.07 20.65
C CYS A 3 20.39 26.66 20.11
N ILE A 4 21.43 25.82 20.12
CA ILE A 4 21.31 24.37 19.92
C ILE A 4 20.82 23.82 21.27
N SER A 5 19.52 23.60 21.43
CA SER A 5 18.94 23.28 22.74
C SER A 5 19.08 21.81 23.16
N LYS A 6 19.41 20.87 22.26
CA LYS A 6 19.85 19.51 22.60
C LYS A 6 20.29 18.73 21.36
N VAL A 7 21.45 18.07 21.43
CA VAL A 7 21.77 16.91 20.60
C VAL A 7 21.79 15.72 21.55
N SER A 8 20.86 14.79 21.40
CA SER A 8 20.83 13.54 22.18
C SER A 8 21.05 12.39 21.21
N ILE A 9 22.26 11.83 21.20
CA ILE A 9 22.57 10.58 20.50
C ILE A 9 22.38 9.47 21.53
N TYR A 10 21.29 8.72 21.41
CA TYR A 10 21.11 7.48 22.17
C TYR A 10 21.61 6.33 21.32
N THR A 11 22.75 5.74 21.68
CA THR A 11 23.12 4.40 21.23
C THR A 11 22.62 3.41 22.29
N SER A 12 21.50 2.75 22.06
CA SER A 12 21.06 1.67 22.95
C SER A 12 21.84 0.39 22.65
N THR A 13 23.06 0.29 23.17
CA THR A 13 23.64 -1.04 23.45
C THR A 13 23.16 -1.44 24.84
N SER A 14 22.45 -2.56 24.93
CA SER A 14 22.10 -3.14 26.21
C SER A 14 23.39 -3.64 26.88
N LEU A 15 24.04 -2.78 27.66
CA LEU A 15 24.82 -3.22 28.81
C LEU A 15 24.37 -2.41 30.02
N SER A 16 23.79 -3.11 30.98
CA SER A 16 23.41 -2.63 32.30
C SER A 16 24.60 -1.94 32.97
N GLY A 17 24.54 -0.61 33.08
CA GLY A 17 25.48 0.20 33.84
C GLY A 17 24.73 1.04 34.87
N VAL A 18 24.55 0.49 36.07
CA VAL A 18 24.15 1.24 37.26
C VAL A 18 25.29 2.20 37.61
N ILE A 19 25.06 3.52 37.54
CA ILE A 19 25.86 4.48 38.30
C ILE A 19 25.09 4.75 39.60
N MET A 20 25.47 4.04 40.66
CA MET A 20 25.18 4.44 42.04
C MET A 20 26.49 4.82 42.71
N LEU A 21 26.52 6.06 43.21
CA LEU A 21 27.51 6.60 44.13
C LEU A 21 27.42 5.86 45.47
N PHE A 22 28.51 5.30 46.01
CA PHE A 22 28.59 5.08 47.45
C PHE A 22 29.99 5.28 48.05
N ASN A 23 29.94 5.89 49.24
CA ASN A 23 31.01 6.20 50.17
C ASN A 23 31.45 4.94 50.95
N LYS A 24 32.68 4.97 51.48
CA LYS A 24 33.37 3.91 52.23
C LYS A 24 32.51 3.29 53.35
N SER A 25 32.43 1.96 53.44
CA SER A 25 32.69 1.18 54.67
C SER A 25 32.59 -0.33 54.42
N THR A 26 33.31 -1.09 55.25
CA THR A 26 33.64 -2.53 55.23
C THR A 26 32.50 -3.49 55.61
N THR A 27 32.40 -4.65 54.92
CA THR A 27 32.27 -6.06 55.41
C THR A 27 31.39 -7.00 54.54
N THR A 28 32.03 -8.08 54.03
CA THR A 28 31.64 -9.50 53.76
C THR A 28 30.19 -9.95 53.35
N LEU A 29 30.07 -10.42 52.07
CA LEU A 29 29.42 -11.65 51.45
C LEU A 29 28.10 -12.29 52.00
N PRO A 30 27.31 -13.12 51.25
CA PRO A 30 27.51 -13.68 49.90
C PRO A 30 26.32 -13.67 48.88
N LEU A 31 26.72 -13.88 47.63
CA LEU A 31 26.07 -14.53 46.47
C LEU A 31 24.70 -15.22 46.66
N THR A 32 23.74 -14.92 45.78
CA THR A 32 22.71 -15.89 45.36
C THR A 32 22.51 -15.75 43.85
N ALA A 33 22.81 -16.83 43.13
CA ALA A 33 22.66 -16.95 41.69
C ALA A 33 21.19 -17.18 41.32
N VAL A 34 20.66 -16.39 40.40
CA VAL A 34 19.48 -16.75 39.61
C VAL A 34 19.95 -17.00 38.19
N LEU A 35 19.93 -18.28 37.82
CA LEU A 35 20.14 -18.76 36.46
C LEU A 35 18.87 -18.41 35.66
N LEU A 36 18.93 -17.38 34.84
CA LEU A 36 17.90 -17.10 33.83
C LEU A 36 18.47 -17.48 32.46
N THR A 37 17.82 -18.46 31.85
CA THR A 37 18.08 -19.01 30.52
C THR A 37 18.07 -17.87 29.49
N LEU A 38 19.22 -17.62 28.87
CA LEU A 38 19.40 -16.65 27.79
C LEU A 38 18.66 -17.16 26.54
N LEU A 39 17.49 -16.58 26.25
CA LEU A 39 17.00 -16.46 24.87
C LEU A 39 17.71 -15.25 24.26
N PHE A 40 18.49 -15.47 23.20
CA PHE A 40 19.16 -14.42 22.44
C PHE A 40 18.09 -13.54 21.77
N LEU A 41 17.71 -12.44 22.43
CA LEU A 41 17.10 -11.29 21.76
C LEU A 41 18.24 -10.54 21.05
N SER A 42 18.22 -10.52 19.72
CA SER A 42 19.10 -9.65 18.93
C SER A 42 18.82 -8.17 19.26
N PRO A 43 19.85 -7.30 19.29
CA PRO A 43 19.68 -5.91 19.69
C PRO A 43 19.08 -5.09 18.54
N ALA A 44 17.84 -4.61 18.69
CA ALA A 44 17.36 -3.49 17.89
C ALA A 44 18.10 -2.24 18.34
N SER A 45 19.06 -1.78 17.53
CA SER A 45 19.80 -0.54 17.78
C SER A 45 19.10 0.60 17.03
N GLY A 46 18.58 1.57 17.78
CA GLY A 46 17.86 2.72 17.22
C GLY A 46 18.67 4.00 17.29
N ILE A 47 18.64 4.82 16.24
CA ILE A 47 19.13 6.20 16.26
C ILE A 47 17.90 7.12 16.25
N THR A 48 17.80 8.01 17.22
CA THR A 48 16.83 9.11 17.20
C THR A 48 17.56 10.43 17.17
N SER A 49 17.26 11.25 16.17
CA SER A 49 17.75 12.62 16.05
C SER A 49 16.57 13.59 16.02
N ASN A 50 16.61 14.62 16.87
CA ASN A 50 15.56 15.62 16.97
C ASN A 50 16.20 17.01 16.90
N PHE A 51 15.72 17.85 15.98
CA PHE A 51 16.23 19.20 15.82
C PHE A 51 15.10 20.21 15.62
N GLY A 52 15.29 21.44 16.08
CA GLY A 52 14.28 22.47 15.92
C GLY A 52 14.77 23.89 16.20
N ALA A 53 13.97 24.87 15.79
CA ALA A 53 14.21 26.28 16.03
C ALA A 53 12.93 26.94 16.60
N GLU A 54 13.01 27.44 17.84
CA GLU A 54 11.86 27.98 18.57
C GLU A 54 11.61 29.49 18.35
N SER A 55 12.63 30.31 18.00
CA SER A 55 12.41 31.76 17.73
C SER A 55 13.42 32.44 16.78
N SER A 56 12.83 33.24 15.87
CA SER A 56 13.28 34.31 14.95
C SER A 56 14.51 34.14 14.04
N THR A 57 14.24 34.35 12.73
CA THR A 57 15.10 34.69 11.57
C THR A 57 16.26 33.78 11.17
N GLY A 58 16.59 32.75 11.96
CA GLY A 58 17.64 31.79 11.61
C GLY A 58 17.19 30.71 10.61
N ALA A 59 18.14 30.22 9.81
CA ALA A 59 18.02 28.99 9.05
C ALA A 59 18.88 27.89 9.70
N VAL A 60 18.32 26.71 9.92
CA VAL A 60 19.04 25.52 10.36
C VAL A 60 19.13 24.55 9.19
N ASN A 61 20.34 24.12 8.84
CA ASN A 61 20.56 23.10 7.81
C ASN A 61 21.31 21.91 8.42
N ILE A 62 20.78 20.71 8.22
CA ILE A 62 21.33 19.46 8.75
C ILE A 62 21.46 18.45 7.62
N ALA A 63 22.66 17.89 7.47
CA ALA A 63 22.90 16.76 6.58
C ALA A 63 23.38 15.57 7.40
N GLY A 64 22.74 14.41 7.23
CA GLY A 64 23.09 13.17 7.91
C GLY A 64 23.22 12.00 6.94
N LYS A 65 24.27 11.20 7.09
CA LYS A 65 24.42 9.91 6.40
C LYS A 65 24.50 8.79 7.45
N PHE A 66 23.63 7.81 7.33
CA PHE A 66 23.51 6.71 8.28
C PHE A 66 23.61 5.36 7.57
N SER A 67 24.28 4.40 8.20
CA SER A 67 24.27 2.99 7.80
C SER A 67 23.65 2.23 8.96
N LEU A 68 22.51 1.60 8.72
CA LEU A 68 21.81 0.77 9.70
C LEU A 68 22.45 -0.62 9.72
N ALA A 69 22.56 -1.20 10.91
CA ALA A 69 22.89 -2.62 11.06
C ALA A 69 21.70 -3.49 10.65
N GLU A 70 21.91 -4.80 10.59
CA GLU A 70 20.96 -5.84 10.12
C GLU A 70 19.58 -5.86 10.83
N ALA A 71 19.46 -5.15 11.97
CA ALA A 71 18.22 -4.88 12.69
C ALA A 71 18.26 -3.46 13.30
N GLY A 72 18.13 -2.44 12.45
CA GLY A 72 18.32 -1.03 12.82
C GLY A 72 17.11 -0.15 12.51
N SER A 73 16.86 0.84 13.39
CA SER A 73 15.82 1.85 13.14
C SER A 73 16.39 3.27 13.22
N LEU A 74 16.04 4.12 12.26
CA LEU A 74 16.31 5.57 12.32
C LEU A 74 14.99 6.32 12.43
N THR A 75 14.84 7.12 13.48
CA THR A 75 13.78 8.14 13.56
C THR A 75 14.44 9.50 13.57
N ASP A 76 14.18 10.31 12.56
CA ASP A 76 14.62 11.70 12.54
C ASP A 76 13.43 12.64 12.47
N GLN A 77 13.45 13.65 13.33
CA GLN A 77 12.37 14.62 13.44
C GLN A 77 12.93 16.04 13.42
N VAL A 78 12.35 16.87 12.56
CA VAL A 78 12.57 18.31 12.55
C VAL A 78 11.29 19.02 12.95
N SER A 79 11.33 19.82 14.01
CA SER A 79 10.19 20.61 14.47
C SER A 79 10.51 22.10 14.50
N LEU A 80 9.61 22.93 13.98
CA LEU A 80 9.81 24.38 13.91
C LEU A 80 8.75 25.19 14.64
N GLY A 81 9.20 26.29 15.24
CA GLY A 81 8.37 27.43 15.63
C GLY A 81 8.06 28.33 14.42
N GLN A 82 8.90 29.33 14.14
CA GLN A 82 8.70 30.31 13.04
C GLN A 82 9.95 30.53 12.14
N GLY A 83 10.97 29.66 12.22
CA GLY A 83 12.21 29.77 11.43
C GLY A 83 12.17 28.98 10.10
N ILE A 84 13.34 28.83 9.45
CA ILE A 84 13.53 27.88 8.36
C ILE A 84 14.38 26.71 8.87
N ALA A 85 13.94 25.47 8.64
CA ALA A 85 14.81 24.30 8.76
C ALA A 85 14.80 23.53 7.46
N SER A 86 15.97 23.12 7.02
CA SER A 86 16.17 22.20 5.91
C SER A 86 17.00 21.00 6.35
N ARG A 87 16.74 19.84 5.77
CA ARG A 87 17.42 18.60 6.10
C ARG A 87 17.68 17.78 4.84
N ASN A 88 18.85 17.16 4.77
CA ASN A 88 19.15 16.08 3.83
C ASN A 88 19.53 14.81 4.61
N LEU A 89 18.92 13.68 4.28
CA LEU A 89 19.22 12.37 4.85
C LEU A 89 19.60 11.42 3.74
N LEU A 90 20.61 10.61 4.02
CA LEU A 90 20.86 9.37 3.31
C LEU A 90 20.91 8.23 4.34
N ALA A 91 20.10 7.20 4.17
CA ALA A 91 20.14 6.00 5.00
C ALA A 91 20.17 4.75 4.12
N THR A 92 21.05 3.82 4.48
CA THR A 92 21.09 2.47 3.90
C THR A 92 20.95 1.45 5.02
N GLY A 93 20.30 0.32 4.75
CA GLY A 93 20.09 -0.76 5.71
C GLY A 93 20.05 -2.12 5.03
N GLN A 94 20.24 -3.15 5.84
CA GLN A 94 20.14 -4.57 5.47
C GLN A 94 19.28 -5.27 6.55
N GLY A 95 18.71 -6.43 6.24
CA GLY A 95 17.79 -7.13 7.14
C GLY A 95 16.61 -6.27 7.58
N GLN A 96 16.22 -6.34 8.85
CA GLN A 96 15.07 -5.60 9.38
C GLN A 96 15.42 -4.13 9.64
N SER A 97 15.24 -3.31 8.62
CA SER A 97 15.60 -1.89 8.63
C SER A 97 14.37 -0.99 8.53
N SER A 98 14.34 0.08 9.33
CA SER A 98 13.31 1.11 9.21
C SER A 98 13.86 2.54 9.31
N VAL A 99 13.28 3.44 8.52
CA VAL A 99 13.59 4.86 8.51
C VAL A 99 12.28 5.64 8.56
N THR A 100 12.13 6.48 9.58
CA THR A 100 11.06 7.47 9.65
C THR A 100 11.66 8.88 9.62
N ASP A 101 11.21 9.69 8.67
CA ASP A 101 11.56 11.10 8.53
C ASP A 101 10.31 11.94 8.71
N SER A 102 10.40 13.02 9.48
CA SER A 102 9.24 13.89 9.70
C SER A 102 9.63 15.35 9.87
N ILE A 103 8.76 16.21 9.35
CA ILE A 103 8.80 17.64 9.58
C ILE A 103 7.47 18.11 10.15
N SER A 104 7.51 19.04 11.09
CA SER A 104 6.31 19.68 11.63
C SER A 104 6.59 21.14 11.97
N GLY A 105 5.55 21.96 11.97
CA GLY A 105 5.68 23.36 12.35
C GLY A 105 4.36 24.09 12.36
N ARG A 106 4.45 25.42 12.41
CA ARG A 106 3.33 26.34 12.25
C ARG A 106 3.59 27.26 11.07
N ASP A 107 2.57 27.50 10.25
CA ASP A 107 2.64 28.48 9.19
C ASP A 107 2.52 29.93 9.74
N SER A 108 2.61 30.91 8.85
CA SER A 108 2.50 32.34 9.16
C SER A 108 1.17 32.76 9.78
N SER A 109 0.12 31.94 9.66
CA SER A 109 -1.18 32.15 10.31
C SER A 109 -1.28 31.47 11.68
N GLY A 110 -0.22 30.79 12.11
CA GLY A 110 -0.12 30.05 13.37
C GLY A 110 -0.74 28.65 13.33
N GLN A 111 -1.19 28.20 12.16
CA GLN A 111 -1.82 26.89 11.99
C GLN A 111 -0.76 25.81 11.84
N SER A 112 -1.01 24.65 12.45
CA SER A 112 -0.04 23.55 12.47
C SER A 112 -0.07 22.72 11.19
N PHE A 113 1.12 22.29 10.76
CA PHE A 113 1.29 21.30 9.70
C PHE A 113 2.26 20.20 10.13
N SER A 114 2.14 19.03 9.51
CA SER A 114 3.08 17.93 9.69
C SER A 114 3.18 17.08 8.42
N ILE A 115 4.37 16.65 8.08
CA ILE A 115 4.64 15.70 7.01
C ILE A 115 5.53 14.61 7.58
N SER A 116 5.16 13.35 7.41
CA SER A 116 5.93 12.21 7.88
C SER A 116 6.01 11.16 6.80
N LYS A 117 7.15 10.48 6.75
CA LYS A 117 7.40 9.38 5.84
C LYS A 117 8.07 8.24 6.58
N THR A 118 7.66 7.02 6.29
CA THR A 118 8.20 5.81 6.88
C THR A 118 8.52 4.81 5.77
N ALA A 119 9.74 4.28 5.80
CA ALA A 119 10.17 3.15 4.99
C ALA A 119 10.62 2.04 5.92
N SER A 120 10.18 0.81 5.69
CA SER A 120 10.57 -0.37 6.46
C SER A 120 10.71 -1.55 5.53
N VAL A 121 11.69 -2.41 5.77
CA VAL A 121 11.93 -3.60 4.95
C VAL A 121 12.54 -4.70 5.81
N ASP A 122 12.29 -5.95 5.42
CA ASP A 122 13.14 -7.09 5.79
C ASP A 122 14.01 -7.45 4.57
N GLY A 123 15.18 -6.82 4.46
CA GLY A 123 16.05 -6.87 3.28
C GLY A 123 16.88 -5.61 3.09
N GLU A 124 17.10 -5.21 1.84
CA GLU A 124 17.87 -4.01 1.51
C GLU A 124 16.99 -2.75 1.56
N LEU A 125 17.50 -1.73 2.26
CA LEU A 125 16.92 -0.39 2.32
C LEU A 125 17.90 0.61 1.74
N GLN A 126 17.45 1.43 0.80
CA GLN A 126 18.14 2.65 0.39
C GLN A 126 17.14 3.80 0.37
N THR A 127 17.46 4.88 1.07
CA THR A 127 16.62 6.07 1.01
C THR A 127 17.41 7.36 1.12
N SER A 128 17.01 8.35 0.32
CA SER A 128 17.50 9.72 0.42
C SER A 128 16.33 10.68 0.57
N SER A 129 16.34 11.55 1.58
CA SER A 129 15.29 12.56 1.76
C SER A 129 15.85 13.97 1.82
N SER A 130 15.05 14.90 1.33
CA SER A 130 15.21 16.34 1.54
C SER A 130 13.93 16.88 2.14
N ALA A 131 14.05 17.61 3.24
CA ALA A 131 12.88 18.19 3.91
C ALA A 131 13.15 19.65 4.23
N ALA A 132 12.13 20.48 4.08
CA ALA A 132 12.18 21.90 4.41
C ALA A 132 10.88 22.30 5.10
N ALA A 133 11.00 23.01 6.22
CA ALA A 133 9.89 23.65 6.89
C ALA A 133 10.17 25.15 6.99
N THR A 134 9.16 25.95 6.67
CA THR A 134 9.23 27.41 6.60
C THR A 134 7.93 28.00 7.16
N PRO A 135 7.86 29.32 7.41
CA PRO A 135 6.59 29.97 7.73
C PRO A 135 5.53 29.89 6.61
N ALA A 136 5.93 29.55 5.38
CA ALA A 136 4.99 29.32 4.29
C ALA A 136 4.43 27.89 4.28
N GLY A 137 5.02 26.94 5.01
CA GLY A 137 4.63 25.54 5.00
C GLY A 137 5.80 24.57 5.02
N GLY A 138 5.50 23.29 4.87
CA GLY A 138 6.46 22.19 4.81
C GLY A 138 6.51 21.51 3.45
N LEU A 139 7.69 20.98 3.12
CA LEU A 139 7.95 20.07 2.00
C LEU A 139 8.84 18.94 2.50
N LEU A 140 8.50 17.69 2.16
CA LEU A 140 9.35 16.53 2.38
C LEU A 140 9.36 15.71 1.08
N SER A 141 10.52 15.59 0.46
CA SER A 141 10.75 14.76 -0.71
C SER A 141 11.69 13.62 -0.34
N GLN A 142 11.42 12.41 -0.81
CA GLN A 142 12.33 11.29 -0.55
C GLN A 142 12.27 10.27 -1.68
N GLU A 143 13.45 9.83 -2.09
CA GLU A 143 13.66 8.66 -2.92
C GLU A 143 13.89 7.45 -2.01
N THR A 144 13.20 6.36 -2.28
CA THR A 144 13.25 5.15 -1.47
C THR A 144 13.22 3.95 -2.40
N ASP A 145 14.23 3.10 -2.27
CA ASP A 145 14.28 1.77 -2.88
C ASP A 145 14.35 0.74 -1.75
N LEU A 146 13.43 -0.23 -1.79
CA LEU A 146 13.34 -1.35 -0.86
C LEU A 146 13.37 -2.64 -1.66
N SER A 147 14.08 -3.65 -1.19
CA SER A 147 14.04 -5.01 -1.73
C SER A 147 14.21 -6.05 -0.62
N GLY A 148 13.64 -7.24 -0.76
CA GLY A 148 13.76 -8.32 0.24
C GLY A 148 12.45 -9.03 0.50
N ASP A 149 12.30 -9.64 1.68
CA ASP A 149 11.17 -10.52 2.05
C ASP A 149 9.90 -9.77 2.51
N GLY A 150 9.86 -8.46 2.25
CA GLY A 150 8.71 -7.61 2.46
C GLY A 150 9.11 -6.20 2.81
N GLY A 151 8.28 -5.24 2.42
CA GLY A 151 8.55 -3.84 2.67
C GLY A 151 7.31 -2.98 2.69
N LEU A 152 7.41 -1.89 3.43
CA LEU A 152 6.40 -0.89 3.63
C LEU A 152 6.98 0.48 3.32
N PHE A 153 6.22 1.25 2.57
CA PHE A 153 6.42 2.67 2.38
C PHE A 153 5.16 3.40 2.78
N ALA A 154 5.27 4.50 3.51
CA ALA A 154 4.14 5.36 3.83
C ALA A 154 4.56 6.82 3.84
N ILE A 155 3.72 7.69 3.30
CA ILE A 155 3.86 9.15 3.40
C ILE A 155 2.52 9.74 3.83
N LYS A 156 2.56 10.69 4.77
CA LYS A 156 1.40 11.41 5.30
C LYS A 156 1.75 12.89 5.33
N SER A 157 0.85 13.72 4.79
CA SER A 157 0.89 15.17 4.92
C SER A 157 -0.42 15.62 5.55
N ALA A 158 -0.32 16.47 6.56
CA ALA A 158 -1.45 16.99 7.30
C ALA A 158 -1.33 18.50 7.43
N SER A 159 -2.44 19.16 7.13
CA SER A 159 -2.62 20.60 7.20
C SER A 159 -4.00 20.91 7.79
N PRO A 160 -4.32 22.19 8.02
CA PRO A 160 -5.62 22.62 8.53
C PRO A 160 -6.80 22.30 7.61
N GLU A 161 -6.61 22.30 6.29
CA GLU A 161 -7.68 22.02 5.33
C GLU A 161 -7.92 20.53 5.12
N ASN A 162 -6.87 19.70 5.08
CA ASN A 162 -6.97 18.28 4.76
C ASN A 162 -5.84 17.42 5.36
N LYS A 163 -6.04 16.11 5.33
CA LYS A 163 -5.01 15.09 5.53
C LYS A 163 -4.91 14.24 4.27
N ILE A 164 -3.72 14.12 3.70
CA ILE A 164 -3.46 13.25 2.56
C ILE A 164 -2.38 12.24 2.92
N ALA A 165 -2.57 10.99 2.54
CA ALA A 165 -1.61 9.93 2.83
C ALA A 165 -1.59 8.87 1.73
N ALA A 166 -0.47 8.22 1.55
CA ALA A 166 -0.31 7.05 0.71
C ALA A 166 0.57 6.02 1.42
N ALA A 167 0.25 4.75 1.25
CA ALA A 167 1.12 3.67 1.68
C ALA A 167 1.13 2.56 0.64
N ALA A 168 2.32 1.99 0.46
CA ALA A 168 2.60 0.94 -0.48
C ALA A 168 3.29 -0.21 0.25
N VAL A 169 2.98 -1.44 -0.16
CA VAL A 169 3.45 -2.64 0.52
C VAL A 169 3.76 -3.74 -0.49
N PHE A 170 4.81 -4.50 -0.22
CA PHE A 170 5.06 -5.80 -0.82
C PHE A 170 5.39 -6.83 0.25
N SER A 171 5.22 -8.11 -0.06
CA SER A 171 5.63 -9.24 0.79
C SER A 171 6.39 -10.28 -0.01
N ASP A 172 7.21 -11.06 0.70
CA ASP A 172 8.19 -12.01 0.13
C ASP A 172 9.18 -11.32 -0.82
N ASP A 173 10.05 -12.10 -1.49
CA ASP A 173 11.09 -11.59 -2.41
C ASP A 173 10.49 -10.62 -3.42
N GLY A 174 10.70 -9.34 -3.15
CA GLY A 174 10.02 -8.26 -3.81
C GLY A 174 10.76 -6.94 -3.70
N PHE A 175 10.22 -5.92 -4.36
CA PHE A 175 10.83 -4.61 -4.38
C PHE A 175 9.80 -3.48 -4.49
N LEU A 176 10.19 -2.30 -4.01
CA LEU A 176 9.43 -1.06 -4.10
C LEU A 176 10.39 0.09 -4.39
N SER A 177 10.04 0.92 -5.37
CA SER A 177 10.74 2.17 -5.64
C SER A 177 9.77 3.33 -5.57
N SER A 178 10.15 4.42 -4.92
CA SER A 178 9.30 5.60 -4.82
C SER A 178 10.07 6.90 -4.70
N THR A 179 9.60 7.91 -5.43
CA THR A 179 10.07 9.30 -5.39
C THR A 179 9.06 10.23 -4.72
N MET A 180 8.05 9.68 -4.03
CA MET A 180 6.94 10.48 -3.54
C MET A 180 7.37 11.57 -2.57
N SER A 181 6.73 12.73 -2.72
CA SER A 181 6.91 13.90 -1.87
C SER A 181 5.58 14.35 -1.29
N GLY A 182 5.64 15.01 -0.14
CA GLY A 182 4.50 15.63 0.53
C GLY A 182 4.76 17.11 0.73
N ALA A 183 3.73 17.92 0.50
CA ALA A 183 3.73 19.34 0.81
C ALA A 183 2.58 19.68 1.76
N ALA A 184 2.75 20.69 2.60
CA ALA A 184 1.71 21.19 3.49
C ALA A 184 1.80 22.73 3.61
N GLN A 185 0.87 23.44 2.97
CA GLN A 185 0.74 24.90 3.02
C GLN A 185 -0.75 25.28 2.98
N GLY A 186 -1.39 25.43 4.14
CA GLY A 186 -2.85 25.56 4.27
C GLY A 186 -3.60 24.27 3.90
N ARG A 187 -3.33 23.76 2.70
CA ARG A 187 -3.70 22.46 2.15
C ARG A 187 -2.47 21.57 1.96
N SER A 188 -2.66 20.29 2.20
CA SER A 188 -1.70 19.22 1.99
C SER A 188 -1.86 18.61 0.59
N ALA A 189 -0.72 18.24 -0.01
CA ALA A 189 -0.66 17.56 -1.30
C ALA A 189 0.41 16.46 -1.27
N LEU A 190 0.25 15.48 -2.15
CA LEU A 190 1.29 14.51 -2.51
C LEU A 190 1.68 14.71 -3.97
N GLY A 191 2.87 14.26 -4.35
CA GLY A 191 3.33 14.18 -5.73
C GLY A 191 4.43 13.12 -5.88
N GLY A 192 4.92 12.95 -7.11
CA GLY A 192 5.91 11.93 -7.45
C GLY A 192 5.30 10.57 -7.76
N ASP A 193 6.14 9.53 -7.76
CA ASP A 193 5.79 8.21 -8.28
C ASP A 193 6.05 7.11 -7.24
N ALA A 194 5.28 6.02 -7.34
CA ALA A 194 5.55 4.79 -6.61
C ALA A 194 5.30 3.57 -7.49
N GLN A 195 6.31 2.69 -7.54
CA GLN A 195 6.27 1.41 -8.21
C GLN A 195 6.43 0.30 -7.16
N VAL A 196 5.55 -0.70 -7.21
CA VAL A 196 5.60 -1.86 -6.32
C VAL A 196 5.65 -3.10 -7.17
N MET A 197 6.66 -3.96 -6.99
CA MET A 197 6.86 -5.18 -7.77
C MET A 197 6.88 -4.97 -9.30
N GLY A 198 7.24 -3.76 -9.75
CA GLY A 198 7.23 -3.35 -11.16
C GLY A 198 5.96 -2.63 -11.61
N VAL A 199 4.86 -2.69 -10.86
CA VAL A 199 3.60 -2.02 -11.21
C VAL A 199 3.60 -0.57 -10.77
N SER A 200 3.31 0.35 -11.70
CA SER A 200 3.15 1.79 -11.43
C SER A 200 1.84 2.07 -10.68
N CYS A 201 1.92 2.03 -9.35
CA CYS A 201 0.76 2.15 -8.47
C CYS A 201 0.37 3.61 -8.19
N PHE A 202 1.32 4.54 -8.29
CA PHE A 202 1.08 5.97 -8.09
C PHE A 202 1.94 6.81 -9.02
N ASP A 203 1.34 7.90 -9.50
CA ASP A 203 1.97 8.86 -10.40
C ASP A 203 1.36 10.26 -10.18
N GLN A 204 1.87 11.24 -10.92
CA GLN A 204 1.40 12.62 -10.82
C GLN A 204 -0.08 12.82 -11.20
N GLN A 205 -0.64 11.98 -12.09
CA GLN A 205 -2.04 12.04 -12.46
C GLN A 205 -2.92 11.60 -11.29
N LYS A 206 -2.60 10.46 -10.67
CA LYS A 206 -3.26 9.92 -9.48
C LYS A 206 -3.13 10.88 -8.28
N ALA A 207 -1.97 11.52 -8.12
CA ALA A 207 -1.75 12.55 -7.11
C ALA A 207 -2.69 13.76 -7.29
N SER A 208 -2.85 14.22 -8.54
CA SER A 208 -3.72 15.35 -8.88
C SER A 208 -5.19 15.00 -8.66
N ILE A 209 -5.61 13.79 -9.02
CA ILE A 209 -6.96 13.27 -8.77
C ILE A 209 -7.26 13.25 -7.27
N LEU A 210 -6.40 12.64 -6.45
CA LEU A 210 -6.62 12.59 -4.99
C LEU A 210 -6.68 13.98 -4.36
N SER A 211 -5.81 14.89 -4.81
CA SER A 211 -5.76 16.25 -4.27
C SER A 211 -7.00 17.08 -4.60
N SER A 212 -7.84 16.63 -5.55
CA SER A 212 -9.05 17.34 -6.00
C SER A 212 -10.24 17.26 -5.04
N GLY A 213 -10.25 16.31 -4.08
CA GLY A 213 -11.35 16.20 -3.13
C GLY A 213 -11.24 15.04 -2.15
N ASP A 214 -12.33 14.82 -1.40
CA ASP A 214 -12.45 13.80 -0.33
C ASP A 214 -12.55 12.38 -0.89
N LEU A 215 -11.41 11.83 -1.33
CA LEU A 215 -11.31 10.62 -2.14
C LEU A 215 -10.28 9.65 -1.56
N GLY A 216 -10.52 8.36 -1.73
CA GLY A 216 -9.52 7.31 -1.57
C GLY A 216 -9.32 6.52 -2.85
N MET A 217 -8.18 5.87 -2.95
CA MET A 217 -7.84 4.95 -4.02
C MET A 217 -7.09 3.74 -3.48
N SER A 218 -7.17 2.63 -4.21
CA SER A 218 -6.35 1.43 -3.99
C SER A 218 -5.93 0.84 -5.32
N VAL A 219 -4.69 0.33 -5.36
CA VAL A 219 -4.15 -0.52 -6.42
C VAL A 219 -3.83 -1.87 -5.79
N SER A 220 -4.36 -2.94 -6.35
CA SER A 220 -4.12 -4.33 -5.93
C SER A 220 -4.36 -5.25 -7.12
N GLY A 221 -3.71 -6.41 -7.15
CA GLY A 221 -3.84 -7.31 -8.27
C GLY A 221 -3.14 -8.63 -8.07
N LEU A 222 -3.41 -9.53 -9.00
CA LEU A 222 -2.87 -10.86 -9.03
C LEU A 222 -1.40 -10.85 -9.48
N TYR A 223 -0.51 -11.28 -8.60
CA TYR A 223 0.92 -11.40 -8.88
C TYR A 223 1.34 -12.86 -9.04
N LEU A 224 2.14 -13.13 -10.05
CA LEU A 224 2.68 -14.46 -10.27
C LEU A 224 3.94 -14.66 -9.44
N SER A 225 3.76 -15.05 -8.19
CA SER A 225 4.88 -15.48 -7.37
C SER A 225 5.42 -16.84 -7.78
N GLY A 226 6.70 -17.07 -7.48
CA GLY A 226 7.24 -18.43 -7.34
C GLY A 226 6.62 -19.12 -6.11
N ASP A 227 7.42 -19.85 -5.35
CA ASP A 227 6.96 -20.46 -4.09
C ASP A 227 6.76 -19.45 -2.94
N GLY A 228 6.49 -18.16 -3.22
CA GLY A 228 6.31 -17.06 -2.25
C GLY A 228 4.85 -16.56 -2.12
N LEU A 229 4.46 -16.02 -0.97
CA LEU A 229 3.28 -15.20 -0.68
C LEU A 229 3.53 -13.75 -1.17
N GLN A 230 3.39 -13.46 -2.46
CA GLN A 230 3.69 -12.10 -2.94
C GLN A 230 2.45 -11.22 -2.98
N LYS A 231 2.45 -10.19 -2.12
CA LYS A 231 1.55 -9.05 -2.19
C LYS A 231 2.23 -7.95 -2.99
N PHE A 232 1.44 -7.20 -3.74
CA PHE A 232 1.77 -5.81 -4.00
C PHE A 232 0.51 -4.97 -3.85
N GLY A 233 0.70 -3.70 -3.52
CA GLY A 233 -0.40 -2.76 -3.59
C GLY A 233 -0.04 -1.42 -3.01
N LEU A 234 -0.91 -0.47 -3.29
CA LEU A 234 -0.84 0.88 -2.78
C LEU A 234 -2.23 1.35 -2.44
N ALA A 235 -2.38 2.02 -1.30
CA ALA A 235 -3.61 2.72 -0.98
C ALA A 235 -3.28 4.16 -0.61
N ALA A 236 -4.08 5.08 -1.12
CA ALA A 236 -3.89 6.51 -0.89
C ALA A 236 -5.23 7.20 -0.66
N ILE A 237 -5.22 8.24 0.16
CA ILE A 237 -6.42 8.92 0.65
C ILE A 237 -6.15 10.41 0.75
N ASN A 238 -7.15 11.21 0.40
CA ASN A 238 -7.26 12.62 0.78
C ASN A 238 -8.54 12.81 1.57
N GLU A 239 -8.44 13.44 2.73
CA GLU A 239 -9.53 13.66 3.67
C GLU A 239 -9.67 15.14 3.96
N GLU A 240 -10.78 15.72 3.51
CA GLU A 240 -11.14 17.11 3.78
C GLU A 240 -11.58 17.27 5.24
N ARG A 241 -11.02 18.27 5.93
CA ARG A 241 -11.42 18.61 7.31
C ARG A 241 -12.60 19.56 7.38
N SER A 242 -12.90 20.26 6.28
CA SER A 242 -14.06 21.15 6.23
C SER A 242 -15.36 20.37 6.49
N GLY A 243 -16.08 20.76 7.55
CA GLY A 243 -17.37 20.15 7.92
C GLY A 243 -17.31 18.89 8.81
N ARG A 244 -16.15 18.49 9.35
CA ARG A 244 -16.03 17.36 10.29
C ARG A 244 -15.66 17.83 11.70
N THR A 245 -16.37 17.35 12.72
CA THR A 245 -16.18 17.73 14.14
C THR A 245 -15.28 16.78 14.94
N SER A 246 -14.94 15.62 14.38
CA SER A 246 -14.06 14.64 15.02
C SER A 246 -12.95 14.18 14.07
N ASP A 247 -11.72 14.36 14.53
CA ASP A 247 -10.50 14.00 13.82
C ASP A 247 -10.23 12.49 14.05
N THR A 248 -11.00 11.60 13.41
CA THR A 248 -10.65 10.18 13.40
C THR A 248 -9.40 9.99 12.56
N ASP A 249 -8.40 9.29 13.09
CA ASP A 249 -7.15 9.06 12.36
C ASP A 249 -7.45 8.39 11.01
N SER A 250 -6.89 8.96 9.94
CA SER A 250 -7.17 8.54 8.58
C SER A 250 -6.53 7.17 8.33
N GLU A 251 -7.33 6.10 8.44
CA GLU A 251 -6.86 4.75 8.13
C GLU A 251 -6.72 4.57 6.61
N ILE A 252 -5.49 4.23 6.21
CA ILE A 252 -5.21 3.58 4.93
C ILE A 252 -5.74 2.15 5.07
N ILE A 253 -6.66 1.76 4.20
CA ILE A 253 -7.32 0.46 4.35
C ILE A 253 -6.31 -0.64 4.03
N SER A 254 -5.99 -1.47 5.02
CA SER A 254 -5.38 -2.77 4.81
C SER A 254 -6.49 -3.82 4.86
N GLY A 255 -6.47 -4.77 3.92
CA GLY A 255 -7.50 -5.81 3.84
C GLY A 255 -7.68 -6.56 5.17
N VAL A 256 -8.93 -6.83 5.55
CA VAL A 256 -9.26 -7.54 6.80
C VAL A 256 -9.74 -8.95 6.50
N TYR A 257 -9.11 -9.95 7.11
CA TYR A 257 -9.56 -11.34 7.03
C TYR A 257 -10.88 -11.56 7.78
N GLY A 258 -11.87 -12.16 7.11
CA GLY A 258 -12.99 -12.84 7.74
C GLY A 258 -12.67 -14.32 7.97
N TYR A 259 -13.29 -14.93 8.98
CA TYR A 259 -13.21 -16.36 9.32
C TYR A 259 -11.78 -16.96 9.24
N TYR A 260 -10.91 -16.53 10.16
CA TYR A 260 -9.53 -17.02 10.24
C TYR A 260 -9.47 -18.52 10.56
N ASP A 261 -8.51 -19.23 9.96
CA ASP A 261 -8.35 -20.69 10.00
C ASP A 261 -9.59 -21.49 9.53
N ASP A 262 -10.38 -20.90 8.61
CA ASP A 262 -11.58 -21.51 8.02
C ASP A 262 -11.52 -21.53 6.47
N PRO A 263 -12.03 -22.57 5.79
CA PRO A 263 -12.18 -22.58 4.32
C PRO A 263 -13.05 -21.44 3.73
N ASN A 264 -13.86 -20.79 4.57
CA ASN A 264 -14.67 -19.62 4.22
C ASN A 264 -13.91 -18.30 4.42
N ALA A 265 -12.59 -18.33 4.63
CA ALA A 265 -11.81 -17.13 4.80
C ALA A 265 -11.80 -16.24 3.56
N TYR A 266 -11.91 -14.94 3.78
CA TYR A 266 -11.92 -13.93 2.73
C TYR A 266 -11.23 -12.67 3.22
N VAL A 267 -10.79 -11.79 2.31
CA VAL A 267 -10.25 -10.48 2.65
C VAL A 267 -11.15 -9.37 2.10
N ILE A 268 -11.34 -8.30 2.86
CA ILE A 268 -12.20 -7.16 2.48
C ILE A 268 -11.43 -5.84 2.46
N SER A 269 -11.61 -5.08 1.39
CA SER A 269 -10.95 -3.80 1.10
C SER A 269 -11.71 -2.56 1.62
N GLY A 270 -12.89 -2.74 2.23
CA GLY A 270 -13.59 -1.70 3.02
C GLY A 270 -14.40 -0.68 2.21
N TYR A 271 -14.53 -0.86 0.91
CA TYR A 271 -15.47 -0.17 0.03
C TYR A 271 -16.44 -1.15 -0.62
N ARG A 272 -17.56 -0.64 -1.14
CA ARG A 272 -18.48 -1.37 -2.01
C ARG A 272 -19.18 -0.42 -2.97
N TRP A 273 -19.79 -0.98 -4.01
CA TRP A 273 -20.70 -0.23 -4.86
C TRP A 273 -22.05 0.01 -4.18
N PRO A 274 -22.83 1.03 -4.60
CA PRO A 274 -24.21 1.24 -4.13
C PRO A 274 -25.11 0.01 -4.30
N VAL A 275 -26.33 0.07 -3.76
CA VAL A 275 -27.32 -1.02 -3.92
C VAL A 275 -27.73 -1.15 -5.39
N ASP A 276 -27.74 -2.37 -5.92
CA ASP A 276 -28.12 -2.68 -7.31
C ASP A 276 -27.33 -1.84 -8.34
N PRO A 277 -25.98 -1.88 -8.28
CA PRO A 277 -25.17 -0.87 -8.94
C PRO A 277 -25.16 -0.99 -10.46
N LYS A 278 -25.44 -2.17 -11.02
CA LYS A 278 -25.49 -2.43 -12.47
C LYS A 278 -24.29 -1.82 -13.18
N LEU A 279 -23.11 -2.26 -12.78
CA LEU A 279 -21.86 -1.77 -13.30
C LEU A 279 -21.73 -2.09 -14.79
N GLN A 280 -21.38 -1.05 -15.54
CA GLN A 280 -20.98 -1.18 -16.93
C GLN A 280 -19.46 -1.31 -17.01
N ILE A 281 -18.99 -2.21 -17.89
CA ILE A 281 -17.58 -2.39 -18.20
C ILE A 281 -17.27 -1.76 -19.56
N TYR A 282 -16.18 -1.02 -19.63
CA TYR A 282 -15.72 -0.36 -20.83
C TYR A 282 -14.41 -1.00 -21.31
N LEU A 283 -14.47 -1.79 -22.38
CA LEU A 283 -13.31 -2.43 -22.97
C LEU A 283 -12.54 -1.46 -23.88
N LYS A 284 -11.27 -1.20 -23.57
CA LYS A 284 -10.39 -0.47 -24.48
C LYS A 284 -9.96 -1.36 -25.64
N GLU A 285 -10.83 -1.48 -26.63
CA GLU A 285 -10.69 -2.44 -27.73
C GLU A 285 -9.33 -2.33 -28.43
N SER A 286 -8.78 -1.12 -28.62
CA SER A 286 -7.49 -0.91 -29.28
C SER A 286 -6.33 -1.62 -28.58
N SER A 287 -6.43 -1.88 -27.28
CA SER A 287 -5.40 -2.55 -26.47
C SER A 287 -5.49 -4.08 -26.49
N VAL A 288 -6.67 -4.63 -26.80
CA VAL A 288 -6.93 -6.08 -26.70
C VAL A 288 -6.03 -6.86 -27.67
N PRO A 289 -5.37 -7.95 -27.23
CA PRO A 289 -4.57 -8.82 -28.11
C PRO A 289 -5.36 -9.32 -29.32
N ALA A 290 -4.69 -9.47 -30.47
CA ALA A 290 -5.36 -9.78 -31.73
C ALA A 290 -6.18 -11.08 -31.69
N ASN A 291 -5.67 -12.11 -31.00
CA ASN A 291 -6.33 -13.40 -30.83
C ASN A 291 -7.56 -13.35 -29.91
N LEU A 292 -7.76 -12.26 -29.17
CA LEU A 292 -8.84 -12.08 -28.21
C LEU A 292 -9.91 -11.07 -28.64
N LYS A 293 -9.72 -10.36 -29.75
CA LYS A 293 -10.63 -9.26 -30.19
C LYS A 293 -12.10 -9.67 -30.19
N THR A 294 -12.41 -10.91 -30.56
CA THR A 294 -13.78 -11.40 -30.68
C THR A 294 -14.30 -12.10 -29.42
N THR A 295 -13.45 -12.44 -28.45
CA THR A 295 -13.82 -13.26 -27.28
C THR A 295 -13.58 -12.59 -25.93
N ALA A 296 -12.77 -11.51 -25.87
CA ALA A 296 -12.46 -10.83 -24.62
C ALA A 296 -13.71 -10.30 -23.91
N ALA A 297 -14.58 -9.61 -24.65
CA ALA A 297 -15.80 -9.02 -24.08
C ALA A 297 -16.75 -10.08 -23.49
N SER A 298 -17.01 -11.18 -24.20
CA SER A 298 -17.87 -12.25 -23.70
C SER A 298 -17.22 -13.05 -22.56
N THR A 299 -15.89 -13.13 -22.52
CA THR A 299 -15.18 -13.79 -21.42
C THR A 299 -15.25 -12.96 -20.15
N ILE A 300 -15.00 -11.65 -20.24
CA ILE A 300 -15.15 -10.72 -19.11
C ILE A 300 -16.61 -10.72 -18.60
N ALA A 301 -17.59 -10.86 -19.49
CA ALA A 301 -18.98 -11.08 -19.13
C ALA A 301 -19.26 -12.33 -18.34
N THR A 302 -18.64 -13.42 -18.75
CA THR A 302 -18.78 -14.66 -18.02
C THR A 302 -18.19 -14.50 -16.60
N SER A 303 -17.05 -13.82 -16.46
CA SER A 303 -16.45 -13.48 -15.16
C SER A 303 -17.33 -12.61 -14.27
N ALA A 304 -17.96 -11.56 -14.84
CA ALA A 304 -18.88 -10.69 -14.11
C ALA A 304 -20.11 -11.46 -13.59
N ASN A 305 -20.73 -12.27 -14.45
CA ASN A 305 -21.91 -13.06 -14.11
C ASN A 305 -21.65 -14.10 -13.01
N ILE A 306 -20.41 -14.58 -12.86
CA ILE A 306 -20.03 -15.46 -11.74
C ILE A 306 -20.25 -14.74 -10.41
N TRP A 307 -19.85 -13.48 -10.30
CA TRP A 307 -20.07 -12.68 -9.08
C TRP A 307 -21.54 -12.33 -8.85
N ASP A 308 -22.28 -11.97 -9.90
CA ASP A 308 -23.73 -11.73 -9.80
C ASP A 308 -24.47 -12.95 -9.24
N SER A 309 -24.08 -14.16 -9.66
CA SER A 309 -24.71 -15.40 -9.19
C SER A 309 -24.50 -15.69 -7.69
N ALA A 310 -23.46 -15.09 -7.09
CA ALA A 310 -23.08 -15.32 -5.70
C ALA A 310 -23.60 -14.24 -4.73
N ALA A 311 -23.98 -13.08 -5.26
CA ALA A 311 -24.45 -11.92 -4.52
C ALA A 311 -25.97 -11.75 -4.59
N LYS A 312 -26.54 -11.04 -3.59
CA LYS A 312 -27.97 -10.70 -3.60
C LYS A 312 -28.35 -9.62 -4.61
N GLU A 313 -27.43 -8.69 -4.83
CA GLU A 313 -27.66 -7.53 -5.66
C GLU A 313 -27.22 -7.83 -7.10
N ASN A 314 -27.83 -7.16 -8.08
CA ASN A 314 -27.35 -7.23 -9.46
C ASN A 314 -26.16 -6.27 -9.60
N LEU A 315 -24.95 -6.83 -9.52
CA LEU A 315 -23.72 -6.05 -9.47
C LEU A 315 -23.38 -5.51 -10.84
N PHE A 316 -23.54 -6.29 -11.90
CA PHE A 316 -23.26 -5.87 -13.27
C PHE A 316 -24.54 -5.69 -14.09
N LEU A 317 -24.45 -5.03 -15.25
CA LEU A 317 -25.58 -4.90 -16.16
C LEU A 317 -25.86 -6.24 -16.87
N ASP A 318 -27.13 -6.63 -16.98
CA ASP A 318 -27.54 -7.91 -17.57
C ASP A 318 -27.28 -8.03 -19.08
N THR A 319 -27.35 -6.91 -19.82
CA THR A 319 -27.26 -6.89 -21.29
C THR A 319 -26.36 -5.78 -21.80
N GLY A 320 -25.52 -6.08 -22.79
CA GLY A 320 -24.66 -5.09 -23.46
C GLY A 320 -23.65 -4.39 -22.54
N PHE A 321 -23.31 -5.02 -21.42
CA PHE A 321 -22.57 -4.34 -20.36
C PHE A 321 -21.07 -4.21 -20.62
N VAL A 322 -20.50 -4.99 -21.55
CA VAL A 322 -19.17 -4.68 -22.09
C VAL A 322 -19.35 -3.86 -23.36
N THR A 323 -18.98 -2.59 -23.30
CA THR A 323 -18.96 -1.67 -24.46
C THR A 323 -17.54 -1.22 -24.76
N THR A 324 -17.25 -0.77 -25.98
CA THR A 324 -15.92 -0.28 -26.33
C THR A 324 -15.69 1.16 -25.86
N THR A 325 -14.43 1.51 -25.57
CA THR A 325 -14.01 2.87 -25.21
C THR A 325 -12.63 3.21 -25.76
N THR A 326 -12.30 4.49 -25.79
CA THR A 326 -10.94 5.01 -26.00
C THR A 326 -10.24 5.42 -24.71
N SER A 327 -10.98 5.48 -23.59
CA SER A 327 -10.46 5.79 -22.25
C SER A 327 -9.28 4.86 -21.89
N GLY A 328 -8.36 5.39 -21.08
CA GLY A 328 -7.29 4.61 -20.45
C GLY A 328 -7.55 4.41 -18.96
N GLU A 329 -6.51 4.02 -18.23
CA GLU A 329 -6.54 3.94 -16.76
C GLU A 329 -6.60 5.35 -16.16
N ALA A 330 -7.76 5.75 -15.62
CA ALA A 330 -7.99 7.07 -15.03
C ALA A 330 -9.33 7.11 -14.27
N LEU A 331 -9.47 8.00 -13.29
CA LEU A 331 -10.78 8.32 -12.73
C LEU A 331 -11.64 9.06 -13.78
N ASP A 332 -12.47 8.33 -14.52
CA ASP A 332 -13.37 8.89 -15.53
C ASP A 332 -14.83 8.40 -15.41
N TYR A 333 -15.13 7.70 -14.30
CA TYR A 333 -16.41 7.07 -13.98
C TYR A 333 -16.82 5.97 -14.97
N LYS A 334 -15.83 5.37 -15.63
CA LYS A 334 -16.01 4.19 -16.48
C LYS A 334 -15.11 3.10 -15.94
N ASN A 335 -15.67 1.93 -15.67
CA ASN A 335 -14.86 0.80 -15.25
C ASN A 335 -14.13 0.23 -16.48
N VAL A 336 -12.93 0.73 -16.77
CA VAL A 336 -12.20 0.41 -18.00
C VAL A 336 -11.42 -0.89 -17.84
N HIS A 337 -11.56 -1.80 -18.79
CA HIS A 337 -10.72 -2.98 -18.94
C HIS A 337 -9.78 -2.79 -20.12
N LEU A 338 -8.48 -2.93 -19.90
CA LEU A 338 -7.47 -2.69 -20.92
C LEU A 338 -6.23 -3.59 -20.77
N TRP A 339 -5.43 -3.67 -21.82
CA TRP A 339 -4.17 -4.39 -21.86
C TRP A 339 -3.01 -3.41 -21.97
N LYS A 340 -1.96 -3.63 -21.17
CA LYS A 340 -0.77 -2.78 -21.15
C LYS A 340 0.45 -3.66 -20.88
N TYR A 341 1.57 -3.33 -21.51
CA TYR A 341 2.83 -3.99 -21.19
C TYR A 341 3.37 -3.44 -19.87
N ASP A 342 3.68 -4.33 -18.95
CA ASP A 342 4.34 -4.02 -17.69
C ASP A 342 5.46 -5.05 -17.46
N THR A 343 6.65 -4.59 -17.06
CA THR A 343 7.80 -5.48 -16.82
C THR A 343 7.68 -6.27 -15.51
N SER A 344 6.67 -6.02 -14.70
CA SER A 344 6.34 -6.81 -13.52
C SER A 344 5.94 -8.24 -13.86
N ASP A 345 5.93 -9.11 -12.84
CA ASP A 345 5.29 -10.43 -12.89
C ASP A 345 3.81 -10.36 -12.46
N ALA A 346 3.20 -9.17 -12.43
CA ALA A 346 1.76 -9.01 -12.23
C ALA A 346 1.01 -9.55 -13.46
N LEU A 347 -0.01 -10.37 -13.23
CA LEU A 347 -0.88 -10.90 -14.27
C LEU A 347 -1.94 -9.87 -14.67
N GLY A 348 -2.52 -9.23 -13.67
CA GLY A 348 -3.44 -8.12 -13.78
C GLY A 348 -3.42 -7.28 -12.52
N TYR A 349 -4.06 -6.13 -12.58
CA TYR A 349 -4.35 -5.33 -11.40
C TYR A 349 -5.59 -4.47 -11.61
N SER A 350 -6.18 -4.07 -10.50
CA SER A 350 -7.26 -3.11 -10.44
C SER A 350 -6.83 -1.83 -9.73
N THR A 351 -7.33 -0.70 -10.24
CA THR A 351 -7.24 0.61 -9.58
C THR A 351 -8.66 1.07 -9.25
N THR A 352 -9.02 1.07 -7.96
CA THR A 352 -10.37 1.46 -7.52
C THR A 352 -10.34 2.78 -6.75
N TYR A 353 -11.23 3.69 -7.12
CA TYR A 353 -11.49 4.93 -6.38
C TYR A 353 -12.77 4.84 -5.56
N TYR A 354 -12.78 5.45 -4.37
CA TYR A 354 -13.91 5.41 -3.46
C TYR A 354 -14.02 6.67 -2.59
N THR A 355 -15.23 6.96 -2.10
CA THR A 355 -15.49 8.07 -1.18
C THR A 355 -14.87 7.81 0.18
N ARG A 356 -14.46 8.85 0.92
CA ARG A 356 -13.95 8.69 2.28
C ARG A 356 -15.02 8.40 3.32
N LEU A 357 -16.18 9.05 3.19
CA LEU A 357 -17.29 8.84 4.11
C LEU A 357 -17.91 7.45 3.91
N LYS A 358 -18.11 6.74 5.04
CA LYS A 358 -18.83 5.48 5.06
C LYS A 358 -20.33 5.74 5.08
N THR A 359 -20.95 5.75 3.91
CA THR A 359 -22.36 6.12 3.72
C THR A 359 -23.26 4.92 3.38
N LEU A 360 -22.67 3.81 2.94
CA LEU A 360 -23.41 2.61 2.57
C LEU A 360 -23.47 1.65 3.77
N LYS A 361 -24.61 0.99 3.98
CA LYS A 361 -24.85 0.10 5.13
C LYS A 361 -25.35 -1.26 4.69
N VAL A 362 -24.74 -2.32 5.21
CA VAL A 362 -25.19 -3.72 5.05
C VAL A 362 -25.17 -4.40 6.39
N GLY A 363 -26.33 -4.86 6.86
CA GLY A 363 -26.48 -5.32 8.24
C GLY A 363 -26.03 -4.22 9.21
N THR A 364 -24.99 -4.50 10.00
CA THR A 364 -24.37 -3.55 10.96
C THR A 364 -23.10 -2.89 10.44
N THR A 365 -22.60 -3.27 9.26
CA THR A 365 -21.33 -2.79 8.71
C THR A 365 -21.56 -1.56 7.82
N LEU A 366 -20.73 -0.53 8.02
CA LEU A 366 -20.70 0.67 7.19
C LEU A 366 -19.52 0.63 6.21
N TRP A 367 -19.76 1.11 5.00
CA TRP A 367 -18.86 0.99 3.87
C TRP A 367 -18.65 2.32 3.14
N LYS A 368 -17.45 2.49 2.61
CA LYS A 368 -17.13 3.53 1.63
C LYS A 368 -17.80 3.20 0.29
N LYS A 369 -18.16 4.22 -0.49
CA LYS A 369 -18.78 4.04 -1.81
C LYS A 369 -17.70 4.02 -2.90
N ALA A 370 -17.55 2.91 -3.60
CA ALA A 370 -16.76 2.85 -4.84
C ALA A 370 -17.40 3.76 -5.89
N VAL A 371 -16.55 4.45 -6.67
CA VAL A 371 -17.00 5.39 -7.71
C VAL A 371 -16.50 5.02 -9.10
N ASP A 372 -15.39 4.30 -9.17
CA ASP A 372 -14.68 3.97 -10.39
C ASP A 372 -13.70 2.82 -10.11
N SER A 373 -13.54 1.89 -11.06
CA SER A 373 -12.57 0.81 -10.96
C SER A 373 -12.10 0.34 -12.34
N ASP A 374 -10.82 0.56 -12.62
CA ASP A 374 -10.18 0.10 -13.85
C ASP A 374 -9.42 -1.20 -13.62
N VAL A 375 -9.35 -2.05 -14.65
CA VAL A 375 -8.59 -3.30 -14.66
C VAL A 375 -7.59 -3.29 -15.82
N VAL A 376 -6.33 -3.58 -15.50
CA VAL A 376 -5.25 -3.70 -16.45
C VAL A 376 -4.76 -5.14 -16.51
N TYR A 377 -4.67 -5.70 -17.71
CA TYR A 377 -4.09 -7.01 -17.98
C TYR A 377 -2.69 -6.86 -18.58
N ASN A 378 -1.71 -7.59 -18.05
CA ASN A 378 -0.32 -7.44 -18.46
C ASN A 378 -0.04 -8.16 -19.81
N THR A 379 0.37 -7.43 -20.84
CA THR A 379 0.74 -8.02 -22.15
C THR A 379 2.13 -8.63 -22.20
N ARG A 380 2.85 -8.67 -21.08
CA ARG A 380 4.09 -9.45 -20.96
C ARG A 380 3.83 -10.95 -21.11
N TYR A 381 2.62 -11.40 -20.77
CA TYR A 381 2.14 -12.76 -20.97
C TYR A 381 1.33 -12.89 -22.24
N GLY A 382 1.30 -14.10 -22.81
CA GLY A 382 0.26 -14.50 -23.75
C GLY A 382 -1.09 -14.66 -23.04
N TRP A 383 -2.18 -14.55 -23.79
CA TRP A 383 -3.53 -14.67 -23.24
C TRP A 383 -4.41 -15.59 -24.08
N THR A 384 -5.28 -16.35 -23.42
CA THR A 384 -6.29 -17.19 -24.05
C THR A 384 -7.64 -17.02 -23.36
N THR A 385 -8.70 -17.43 -24.06
CA THR A 385 -10.06 -17.57 -23.51
C THR A 385 -10.50 -19.03 -23.50
N ILE A 386 -9.63 -19.94 -23.92
CA ILE A 386 -9.84 -21.38 -23.98
C ILE A 386 -9.18 -22.00 -22.76
N ASP A 387 -9.99 -22.60 -21.89
CA ASP A 387 -9.61 -23.15 -20.58
C ASP A 387 -8.35 -24.03 -20.66
N GLY A 388 -8.37 -25.07 -21.50
CA GLY A 388 -7.24 -25.99 -21.69
C GLY A 388 -6.07 -25.48 -22.52
N ALA A 389 -6.06 -24.20 -22.94
CA ALA A 389 -4.98 -23.62 -23.73
C ALA A 389 -4.04 -22.72 -22.91
N ALA A 390 -4.35 -22.47 -21.64
CA ALA A 390 -3.48 -21.74 -20.73
C ALA A 390 -2.39 -22.67 -20.18
N TYR A 391 -1.18 -22.14 -20.04
CA TYR A 391 -0.03 -22.87 -19.52
C TYR A 391 1.03 -21.91 -18.98
N LEU A 392 1.75 -22.35 -17.95
CA LEU A 392 2.90 -21.63 -17.40
C LEU A 392 4.17 -22.39 -17.77
N ILE A 393 5.12 -21.71 -18.41
CA ILE A 393 6.46 -22.24 -18.66
C ILE A 393 7.39 -21.74 -17.57
N ARG A 394 8.16 -22.64 -16.97
CA ARG A 394 9.13 -22.33 -15.92
C ARG A 394 10.55 -22.62 -16.39
N ASP A 395 11.50 -21.83 -15.93
CA ASP A 395 12.92 -22.09 -16.14
C ASP A 395 13.44 -23.22 -15.23
N LYS A 396 14.76 -23.47 -15.29
CA LYS A 396 15.43 -24.52 -14.50
C LYS A 396 15.35 -24.28 -12.98
N ASP A 397 15.07 -23.05 -12.55
CA ASP A 397 15.00 -22.63 -11.15
C ASP A 397 13.54 -22.52 -10.68
N GLY A 398 12.57 -22.92 -11.52
CA GLY A 398 11.14 -22.92 -11.20
C GLY A 398 10.45 -21.56 -11.38
N LYS A 399 11.17 -20.54 -11.85
CA LYS A 399 10.61 -19.20 -12.12
C LYS A 399 9.83 -19.22 -13.42
N VAL A 400 8.63 -18.62 -13.42
CA VAL A 400 7.84 -18.51 -14.66
C VAL A 400 8.57 -17.61 -15.67
N ILE A 401 8.55 -18.02 -16.94
CA ILE A 401 9.00 -17.26 -18.10
C ILE A 401 7.77 -16.60 -18.73
N PRO A 402 7.51 -15.31 -18.46
CA PRO A 402 6.25 -14.66 -18.86
C PRO A 402 6.01 -14.67 -20.36
N GLU A 403 7.05 -14.40 -21.16
CA GLU A 403 6.98 -14.26 -22.61
C GLU A 403 6.72 -15.61 -23.32
N SER A 404 6.90 -16.72 -22.60
CA SER A 404 6.61 -18.07 -23.07
C SER A 404 5.34 -18.67 -22.47
N SER A 405 4.66 -17.95 -21.57
CA SER A 405 3.47 -18.45 -20.85
C SER A 405 2.18 -17.85 -21.42
N VAL A 406 1.07 -18.57 -21.29
CA VAL A 406 -0.25 -18.15 -21.75
C VAL A 406 -1.24 -18.26 -20.60
N LEU A 407 -1.90 -17.16 -20.26
CA LEU A 407 -2.83 -17.06 -19.14
C LEU A 407 -4.28 -17.18 -19.58
N ASP A 408 -5.11 -17.74 -18.71
CA ASP A 408 -6.55 -17.77 -18.90
C ASP A 408 -7.19 -16.42 -18.52
N LEU A 409 -7.77 -15.74 -19.51
CA LEU A 409 -8.42 -14.44 -19.28
C LEU A 409 -9.59 -14.54 -18.30
N GLN A 410 -10.40 -15.60 -18.35
CA GLN A 410 -11.57 -15.70 -17.48
C GLN A 410 -11.14 -15.78 -16.01
N THR A 411 -10.11 -16.56 -15.71
CA THR A 411 -9.55 -16.69 -14.36
C THR A 411 -9.09 -15.34 -13.82
N VAL A 412 -8.17 -14.67 -14.54
CA VAL A 412 -7.63 -13.38 -14.10
C VAL A 412 -8.72 -12.31 -14.05
N ALA A 413 -9.61 -12.25 -15.04
CA ALA A 413 -10.71 -11.28 -15.03
C ALA A 413 -11.68 -11.50 -13.85
N THR A 414 -11.96 -12.76 -13.47
CA THR A 414 -12.81 -13.05 -12.31
C THR A 414 -12.14 -12.59 -11.02
N HIS A 415 -10.83 -12.83 -10.88
CA HIS A 415 -10.02 -12.34 -9.76
C HIS A 415 -10.04 -10.81 -9.64
N GLU A 416 -9.67 -10.09 -10.71
CA GLU A 416 -9.59 -8.62 -10.69
C GLU A 416 -10.95 -7.95 -10.49
N LEU A 417 -12.04 -8.58 -10.97
CA LEU A 417 -13.39 -8.12 -10.66
C LEU A 417 -13.75 -8.29 -9.18
N GLY A 418 -13.17 -9.28 -8.49
CA GLY A 418 -13.30 -9.39 -7.03
C GLY A 418 -12.75 -8.16 -6.31
N HIS A 419 -11.58 -7.65 -6.73
CA HIS A 419 -11.05 -6.39 -6.21
C HIS A 419 -11.94 -5.19 -6.54
N THR A 420 -12.45 -5.11 -7.77
CA THR A 420 -13.43 -4.09 -8.18
C THR A 420 -14.65 -4.07 -7.25
N LEU A 421 -15.06 -5.23 -6.76
CA LEU A 421 -16.21 -5.39 -5.86
C LEU A 421 -15.89 -5.19 -4.37
N GLY A 422 -14.61 -5.03 -4.01
CA GLY A 422 -14.16 -4.75 -2.65
C GLY A 422 -13.57 -5.95 -1.89
N LEU A 423 -13.24 -7.04 -2.59
CA LEU A 423 -12.48 -8.16 -2.02
C LEU A 423 -10.98 -7.90 -2.11
N GLY A 424 -10.21 -8.54 -1.24
CA GLY A 424 -8.76 -8.60 -1.28
C GLY A 424 -8.26 -10.02 -1.47
N ASP A 425 -6.96 -10.15 -1.68
CA ASP A 425 -6.26 -11.42 -1.87
C ASP A 425 -6.26 -12.29 -0.61
N THR A 426 -6.69 -13.54 -0.72
CA THR A 426 -6.71 -14.50 0.39
C THR A 426 -5.37 -15.19 0.60
N TYR A 427 -4.56 -15.29 -0.45
CA TYR A 427 -3.27 -15.99 -0.44
C TYR A 427 -2.17 -15.22 0.31
N LEU A 428 -2.47 -14.06 0.92
CA LEU A 428 -1.52 -13.28 1.72
C LEU A 428 -1.27 -13.86 3.11
N HIS A 429 -1.93 -14.96 3.44
CA HIS A 429 -1.72 -15.70 4.66
C HIS A 429 -1.29 -17.12 4.33
N LYS A 430 -0.24 -17.61 5.02
CA LYS A 430 0.36 -18.93 4.77
C LYS A 430 -0.61 -20.11 4.76
N LEU A 431 -1.72 -20.01 5.49
CA LEU A 431 -2.77 -21.05 5.54
C LEU A 431 -3.55 -21.17 4.23
N TYR A 432 -3.72 -20.07 3.50
CA TYR A 432 -4.58 -19.98 2.31
C TYR A 432 -3.80 -19.87 1.01
N LYS A 433 -2.47 -19.77 1.07
CA LYS A 433 -1.61 -19.68 -0.11
C LYS A 433 -1.92 -20.73 -1.17
N TYR A 434 -2.06 -21.97 -0.71
CA TYR A 434 -2.32 -23.14 -1.56
C TYR A 434 -3.78 -23.57 -1.47
N ASP A 435 -4.68 -22.69 -1.01
CA ASP A 435 -6.11 -22.88 -1.22
C ASP A 435 -6.45 -22.51 -2.67
N LEU A 436 -6.03 -23.39 -3.57
CA LEU A 436 -6.18 -23.23 -5.01
C LEU A 436 -7.63 -23.33 -5.46
N ALA A 437 -8.59 -23.53 -4.55
CA ALA A 437 -10.02 -23.52 -4.84
C ALA A 437 -10.65 -22.11 -4.80
N GLN A 438 -9.92 -21.09 -4.33
CA GLN A 438 -10.40 -19.70 -4.25
C GLN A 438 -9.93 -18.90 -5.47
N ILE A 439 -10.84 -18.19 -6.14
CA ILE A 439 -10.48 -17.28 -7.23
C ILE A 439 -9.67 -16.10 -6.73
N MET A 440 -9.91 -15.61 -5.51
CA MET A 440 -9.09 -14.57 -4.86
C MET A 440 -7.77 -15.14 -4.27
N GLY A 441 -7.46 -16.40 -4.57
CA GLY A 441 -6.24 -17.11 -4.22
C GLY A 441 -5.13 -16.94 -5.26
N PHE A 442 -4.06 -17.72 -5.09
CA PHE A 442 -2.92 -17.75 -5.98
C PHE A 442 -3.28 -18.36 -7.35
N TYR A 443 -2.65 -17.86 -8.43
CA TYR A 443 -2.80 -18.43 -9.77
C TYR A 443 -1.74 -19.50 -10.04
N ASP A 444 -2.17 -20.75 -10.14
CA ASP A 444 -1.34 -21.87 -10.59
C ASP A 444 -1.81 -22.46 -11.93
N ALA A 445 -3.13 -22.47 -12.14
CA ALA A 445 -3.81 -23.01 -13.29
C ALA A 445 -5.13 -22.24 -13.55
N PRO A 446 -5.80 -22.47 -14.69
CA PRO A 446 -7.13 -21.93 -14.91
C PRO A 446 -8.12 -22.30 -13.79
N GLN A 447 -8.79 -21.28 -13.25
CA GLN A 447 -9.83 -21.39 -12.25
C GLN A 447 -10.99 -20.46 -12.62
N ARG A 448 -12.16 -21.03 -12.91
CA ARG A 448 -13.33 -20.28 -13.41
C ARG A 448 -14.54 -20.34 -12.48
N SER A 449 -14.32 -20.75 -11.23
CA SER A 449 -15.35 -20.88 -10.20
C SER A 449 -14.94 -20.17 -8.92
N LEU A 450 -15.94 -19.72 -8.15
CA LEU A 450 -15.72 -19.17 -6.82
C LEU A 450 -15.52 -20.29 -5.80
N GLY A 451 -14.54 -20.12 -4.93
CA GLY A 451 -14.38 -20.89 -3.71
C GLY A 451 -15.37 -20.48 -2.62
N ALA A 452 -15.29 -21.19 -1.50
CA ALA A 452 -16.17 -20.96 -0.34
C ALA A 452 -15.89 -19.61 0.34
N GLY A 453 -14.62 -19.20 0.37
CA GLY A 453 -14.16 -17.91 0.87
C GLY A 453 -14.64 -16.76 -0.01
N ASP A 454 -14.44 -16.87 -1.32
CA ASP A 454 -14.92 -15.88 -2.31
C ASP A 454 -16.42 -15.63 -2.16
N THR A 455 -17.20 -16.73 -2.10
CA THR A 455 -18.66 -16.70 -1.92
C THR A 455 -19.05 -16.06 -0.58
N SER A 456 -18.33 -16.38 0.49
CA SER A 456 -18.58 -15.80 1.81
C SER A 456 -18.25 -14.31 1.86
N GLY A 457 -17.16 -13.91 1.21
CA GLY A 457 -16.71 -12.53 1.11
C GLY A 457 -17.70 -11.67 0.34
N ILE A 458 -18.10 -12.09 -0.86
CA ILE A 458 -19.05 -11.29 -1.66
C ILE A 458 -20.40 -11.16 -0.95
N ARG A 459 -20.87 -12.22 -0.29
CA ARG A 459 -22.10 -12.19 0.52
C ARG A 459 -21.99 -11.33 1.76
N LYS A 460 -20.79 -11.16 2.33
CA LYS A 460 -20.56 -10.20 3.41
C LYS A 460 -20.74 -8.75 2.92
N ILE A 461 -20.33 -8.46 1.69
CA ILE A 461 -20.36 -7.11 1.10
C ILE A 461 -21.75 -6.79 0.52
N TYR A 462 -22.39 -7.73 -0.18
CA TYR A 462 -23.61 -7.50 -0.95
C TYR A 462 -24.82 -8.33 -0.48
N GLY A 463 -24.67 -9.16 0.55
CA GLY A 463 -25.74 -10.00 1.08
C GLY A 463 -25.86 -11.36 0.38
N VAL A 464 -26.65 -12.24 1.00
CA VAL A 464 -26.95 -13.59 0.48
C VAL A 464 -28.08 -13.50 -0.56
N PRO A 465 -27.94 -14.15 -1.74
CA PRO A 465 -28.98 -14.23 -2.78
C PRO A 465 -30.39 -14.56 -2.28
#